data_AF-A0A7D5RB73-F1
#
_entry.id   AF-A0A7D5RB73-F1
#
_cell.length_a   1.000
_cell.length_b   1.000
_cell.length_c   1.000
_cell.angle_alpha   90.00
_cell.angle_beta   90.00
_cell.angle_gamma   90.00
#
_symmetry.space_group_name_H-M   'P 1'
#
loop_
_entity.id
_entity.type
_entity.pdbx_description
1 polymer ?
#
loop_
_entity_poly.entity_id
_entity_poly.type
_entity_poly.pdbx_seq_one_letter_code
_entity_poly.pdbx_strand_id
1 'polypeptide(L)'
;MANKQYKEIQNLADNELVEKLAQTQLDLTKARFDQTITGNVSQKDIRESRKVIAHIQTEIRSRELAQMTESQLAKRSRIRNRRK
;
A
#
# COMPACT_ATOMS: atom_id res chain seq x y z
N MET A 1 -9.20 -14.11 4.22
CA MET A 1 -10.15 -13.88 3.11
C MET A 1 -9.59 -12.75 2.25
N ALA A 2 -9.44 -12.97 0.94
CA ALA A 2 -8.99 -11.91 0.05
C ALA A 2 -10.12 -10.87 -0.09
N ASN A 3 -9.93 -9.68 0.50
CA ASN A 3 -10.82 -8.54 0.28
C ASN A 3 -10.90 -8.29 -1.24
N LYS A 4 -12.11 -8.05 -1.78
CA LYS A 4 -12.34 -7.76 -3.20
C LYS A 4 -11.37 -6.69 -3.71
N GLN A 5 -11.17 -5.64 -2.92
CA GLN A 5 -10.25 -4.54 -3.20
C GLN A 5 -8.79 -5.00 -3.36
N TYR A 6 -8.37 -6.02 -2.60
CA TYR A 6 -7.00 -6.55 -2.68
C TYR A 6 -6.78 -7.37 -3.95
N LYS A 7 -7.78 -8.17 -4.36
CA LYS A 7 -7.72 -8.91 -5.64
C LYS A 7 -7.66 -7.95 -6.83
N GLU A 8 -8.38 -6.84 -6.77
CA GLU A 8 -8.33 -5.80 -7.80
C GLU A 8 -6.92 -5.19 -7.90
N ILE A 9 -6.25 -4.93 -6.77
CA ILE A 9 -4.87 -4.42 -6.75
C ILE A 9 -3.89 -5.45 -7.35
N GLN A 10 -4.08 -6.74 -7.09
CA GLN A 10 -3.22 -7.80 -7.63
C GLN A 10 -3.23 -7.87 -9.17
N ASN A 11 -4.37 -7.52 -9.78
CA ASN A 11 -4.55 -7.57 -11.23
C ASN A 11 -3.95 -6.36 -11.98
N LEU A 12 -3.52 -5.31 -11.27
CA LEU A 12 -2.97 -4.09 -11.89
C LEU A 12 -1.52 -4.30 -12.39
N ALA A 13 -1.14 -3.57 -13.44
CA ALA A 13 0.24 -3.55 -13.92
C ALA A 13 1.18 -2.79 -12.95
N ASP A 14 2.49 -3.03 -13.04
CA ASP A 14 3.48 -2.40 -12.15
C ASP A 14 3.43 -0.86 -12.20
N ASN A 15 3.30 -0.30 -13.40
CA ASN A 15 3.22 1.16 -13.59
C ASN A 15 1.93 1.73 -13.00
N GLU A 16 0.80 1.04 -13.20
CA GLU A 16 -0.50 1.43 -12.66
C GLU A 16 -0.52 1.39 -11.12
N LEU A 17 0.21 0.45 -10.50
CA LEU A 17 0.35 0.40 -9.04
C LEU A 17 1.05 1.63 -8.48
N VAL A 18 2.09 2.11 -9.15
CA VAL A 18 2.86 3.29 -8.71
C VAL A 18 2.02 4.56 -8.87
N GLU A 19 1.35 4.73 -10.00
CA GLU A 19 0.45 5.85 -10.25
C GLU A 19 -0.71 5.86 -9.25
N LYS A 20 -1.33 4.71 -9.01
CA LYS A 20 -2.42 4.58 -8.05
C LYS A 20 -1.97 4.82 -6.61
N LEU A 21 -0.74 4.42 -6.25
CA LEU A 21 -0.15 4.74 -4.96
C LEU A 21 0.03 6.26 -4.78
N ALA A 22 0.56 6.95 -5.79
CA ALA A 22 0.73 8.40 -5.73
C ALA A 22 -0.62 9.11 -5.62
N GLN A 23 -1.60 8.71 -6.42
CA GLN A 23 -2.94 9.27 -6.39
C GLN A 23 -3.63 9.07 -5.04
N THR A 24 -3.62 7.84 -4.52
CA THR A 24 -4.25 7.53 -3.23
C THR A 24 -3.58 8.22 -2.03
N GLN A 25 -2.27 8.49 -2.12
CA GLN A 25 -1.56 9.29 -1.11
C GLN A 25 -1.99 10.75 -1.13
N LEU A 26 -2.16 11.34 -2.32
CA LEU A 26 -2.68 12.70 -2.49
C LEU A 26 -4.13 12.82 -2.02
N ASP A 27 -4.96 11.83 -2.32
CA ASP A 27 -6.35 11.82 -1.88
C ASP A 27 -6.45 11.71 -0.36
N LEU A 28 -5.57 10.91 0.26
CA LEU A 28 -5.48 10.80 1.71
C LEU A 28 -5.00 12.10 2.37
N THR A 29 -4.05 12.84 1.78
CA THR A 29 -3.67 14.14 2.33
C THR A 29 -4.81 15.15 2.23
N LYS A 30 -5.49 15.23 1.07
CA LYS A 30 -6.70 16.07 0.91
C LYS A 30 -7.79 15.72 1.92
N ALA A 31 -8.15 14.45 2.05
CA ALA A 31 -9.16 13.97 2.98
C ALA A 31 -8.84 14.32 4.45
N ARG A 32 -7.55 14.35 4.84
CA ARG A 32 -7.14 14.80 6.17
C ARG A 32 -7.37 16.30 6.34
N PHE A 33 -7.02 17.12 5.35
CA PHE A 33 -7.28 18.56 5.40
C PHE A 33 -8.78 18.84 5.46
N ASP A 34 -9.57 18.20 4.61
CA ASP A 34 -11.02 18.38 4.56
C ASP A 34 -11.68 17.98 5.87
N GLN A 35 -11.23 16.88 6.50
CA GLN A 35 -11.66 16.49 7.84
C GLN A 35 -11.35 17.58 8.87
N THR A 36 -10.14 18.14 8.87
CA THR A 36 -9.74 19.14 9.86
C THR A 36 -10.41 20.49 9.67
N ILE A 37 -10.67 20.88 8.42
CA ILE A 37 -11.22 22.21 8.08
C ILE A 37 -12.74 22.20 8.15
N THR A 38 -13.38 21.20 7.54
CA THR A 38 -14.84 21.17 7.33
C THR A 38 -15.56 20.16 8.21
N GLY A 39 -14.85 19.15 8.74
CA GLY A 39 -15.46 18.06 9.52
C GLY A 39 -16.33 17.09 8.69
N ASN A 40 -16.44 17.30 7.38
CA ASN A 40 -17.33 16.53 6.51
C ASN A 40 -16.81 15.12 6.20
N VAL A 41 -15.50 14.89 6.31
CA VAL A 41 -14.89 13.59 6.01
C VAL A 41 -14.85 12.71 7.25
N SER A 42 -15.36 11.49 7.12
CA SER A 42 -15.37 10.52 8.21
C SER A 42 -13.98 9.96 8.49
N GLN A 43 -13.66 9.70 9.77
CA GLN A 43 -12.43 8.99 10.13
C GLN A 43 -12.37 7.56 9.56
N LYS A 44 -13.53 6.95 9.26
CA LYS A 44 -13.59 5.62 8.65
C LYS A 44 -12.98 5.64 7.24
N ASP A 45 -13.29 6.65 6.46
CA ASP A 45 -12.84 6.78 5.06
C ASP A 45 -11.31 6.98 4.99
N ILE A 46 -10.75 7.73 5.94
CA ILE A 46 -9.29 7.88 6.08
C ILE A 46 -8.64 6.55 6.44
N ARG A 47 -9.27 5.75 7.32
CA ARG A 47 -8.75 4.42 7.68
C ARG A 47 -8.81 3.46 6.50
N GLU A 48 -9.87 3.50 5.70
CA GLU A 48 -9.99 2.69 4.48
C GLU A 48 -8.94 3.07 3.45
N SER A 49 -8.75 4.37 3.21
CA SER A 49 -7.70 4.88 2.31
C SER A 49 -6.30 4.42 2.75
N ARG A 50 -6.00 4.45 4.06
CA ARG A 50 -4.74 3.91 4.60
C ARG A 50 -4.57 2.41 4.34
N LYS A 51 -5.64 1.62 4.45
CA LYS A 51 -5.61 0.18 4.15
C LYS A 51 -5.32 -0.07 2.68
N VAL A 52 -5.93 0.69 1.78
CA VAL A 52 -5.67 0.59 0.32
C VAL A 52 -4.20 0.88 0.02
N ILE A 53 -3.63 1.94 0.59
CA ILE A 53 -2.19 2.26 0.44
C ILE A 53 -1.33 1.09 0.94
N ALA A 54 -1.63 0.52 2.10
CA ALA A 54 -0.88 -0.61 2.66
C ALA A 54 -0.95 -1.86 1.77
N HIS A 55 -2.12 -2.13 1.17
CA HIS A 55 -2.29 -3.22 0.21
C HIS A 55 -1.45 -3.02 -1.05
N ILE A 56 -1.47 -1.82 -1.64
CA ILE A 56 -0.66 -1.48 -2.82
C ILE A 56 0.84 -1.63 -2.50
N GLN A 57 1.29 -1.08 -1.37
CA GLN A 57 2.70 -1.21 -0.95
C GLN A 57 3.12 -2.65 -0.72
N THR A 58 2.22 -3.49 -0.18
CA THR A 58 2.49 -4.90 0.05
C THR A 58 2.65 -5.65 -1.28
N GLU A 59 1.81 -5.36 -2.27
CA GLU A 59 1.92 -5.95 -3.60
C GLU A 59 3.21 -5.52 -4.31
N ILE A 60 3.53 -4.22 -4.33
CA ILE A 60 4.80 -3.72 -4.88
C ILE A 60 5.97 -4.44 -4.21
N ARG A 61 5.96 -4.52 -2.88
CA ARG A 61 7.03 -5.19 -2.12
C ARG A 61 7.10 -6.69 -2.39
N SER A 62 5.97 -7.34 -2.64
CA SER A 62 5.89 -8.75 -3.03
C SER A 62 6.56 -8.98 -4.38
N ARG A 63 6.24 -8.14 -5.38
CA ARG A 63 6.85 -8.18 -6.72
C ARG A 63 8.34 -7.92 -6.68
N GLU A 64 8.78 -6.91 -5.92
CA GLU A 64 10.21 -6.65 -5.69
C GLU A 64 10.92 -7.87 -5.08
N LEU A 65 10.30 -8.56 -4.12
CA LEU A 65 10.87 -9.75 -3.50
C LEU A 65 10.98 -10.94 -4.45
N ALA A 66 10.01 -11.10 -5.36
CA ALA A 66 10.03 -12.15 -6.38
C ALA A 66 11.14 -11.90 -7.43
N GLN A 67 11.48 -10.65 -7.71
CA GLN A 67 12.55 -10.27 -8.63
C GLN A 67 13.95 -10.22 -7.99
N MET A 68 14.07 -10.33 -6.67
CA MET A 68 15.36 -10.27 -5.97
C MET A 68 16.18 -11.55 -6.12
N THR A 69 17.49 -11.41 -6.35
CA THR A 69 18.42 -12.54 -6.41
C THR A 69 18.72 -13.12 -5.02
N GLU A 70 19.18 -14.37 -4.96
CA GLU A 70 19.47 -15.09 -3.70
C GLU A 70 20.47 -14.34 -2.81
N SER A 71 21.48 -13.69 -3.40
CA SER A 71 22.47 -12.89 -2.68
C SER A 71 21.87 -11.63 -2.05
N GLN A 72 20.88 -11.01 -2.69
CA GLN A 72 20.15 -9.85 -2.15
C GLN A 72 19.18 -10.27 -1.05
N LEU A 73 18.57 -11.46 -1.16
CA LEU A 73 17.70 -12.03 -0.14
C LEU A 73 18.46 -12.39 1.15
N ALA A 74 19.69 -12.90 1.03
CA ALA A 74 20.56 -13.23 2.17
C ALA A 74 20.88 -12.01 3.05
N LYS A 75 21.06 -10.83 2.44
CA LYS A 75 21.29 -9.56 3.16
C LYS A 75 20.10 -9.11 4.02
N ARG A 76 18.92 -9.72 3.86
CA ARG A 76 17.69 -9.40 4.63
C ARG A 76 17.53 -10.24 5.91
N SER A 77 18.55 -10.97 6.35
CA SER A 77 18.51 -11.89 7.50
C SER A 77 17.95 -11.23 8.79
N ARG A 78 18.42 -10.03 9.16
CA ARG A 78 17.90 -9.29 10.35
C ARG A 78 16.41 -8.94 10.23
N ILE A 79 15.96 -8.53 9.04
CA ILE A 79 14.56 -8.16 8.81
C ILE A 79 13.65 -9.38 8.92
N ARG A 80 14.09 -10.54 8.41
CA ARG A 80 13.35 -11.81 8.53
C ARG A 80 13.29 -12.27 9.98
N ASN A 81 14.41 -12.22 10.70
CA ASN A 81 14.46 -12.63 12.11
C ASN A 81 13.56 -11.78 13.01
N ARG A 82 13.39 -10.47 12.73
CA ARG A 82 12.48 -9.60 13.48
C ARG A 82 10.99 -9.89 13.23
N ARG A 83 10.65 -10.55 12.13
CA ARG A 83 9.25 -10.82 11.73
C ARG A 83 8.76 -12.19 12.17
N LYS A 84 9.66 -13.07 12.63
CA LYS A 84 9.32 -14.30 13.35
C LYS A 84 9.02 -13.95 14.80
#